data_AF-A0A351DGL7-F1
#
_entry.id   AF-A0A351DGL7-F1
#
_cell.length_a   1.000
_cell.length_b   1.000
_cell.length_c   1.000
_cell.angle_alpha   90.00
_cell.angle_beta   90.00
_cell.angle_gamma   90.00
#
_symmetry.space_group_name_H-M   'P 1'
#
loop_
_entity.id
_entity.type
_entity.pdbx_description
1 polymer ?
#
loop_
_entity_poly.entity_id
_entity_poly.type
_entity_poly.pdbx_seq_one_letter_code
_entity_poly.pdbx_strand_id
1 'polypeptide(L)'
;SYYQLCSATDTGGYGEDSWCDSIPLSELDNWFGRESEEIRSVLLEIGAVDGDRIEECWVQPFDWNLQIQRSLIINDVLWTMSWGQLQSNLLDGLEPTSVVTID
;
A
#
# COMPACT_ATOMS: atom_id res chain seq x y z
N SER A 1 -0.27 -0.51 0.03
CA SER A 1 -0.85 -1.51 -0.88
C SER A 1 -2.03 -2.16 -0.19
N TYR A 2 -2.85 -2.89 -0.94
CA TYR A 2 -3.81 -3.83 -0.41
C TYR A 2 -3.54 -5.22 -1.00
N TYR A 3 -3.97 -6.27 -0.31
CA TYR A 3 -3.85 -7.64 -0.77
C TYR A 3 -5.23 -8.22 -1.04
N GLN A 4 -5.32 -9.06 -2.07
CA GLN A 4 -6.52 -9.85 -2.34
C GLN A 4 -6.16 -11.24 -2.83
N LEU A 5 -7.03 -12.20 -2.55
CA LEU A 5 -6.95 -13.54 -3.12
C LEU A 5 -7.78 -13.58 -4.40
N CYS A 6 -7.19 -14.08 -5.49
CA CYS A 6 -7.84 -14.21 -6.78
C CYS A 6 -7.70 -15.64 -7.31
N SER A 7 -8.75 -16.16 -7.92
CA SER A 7 -8.68 -17.41 -8.67
C SER A 7 -7.82 -17.25 -9.92
N ALA A 8 -7.31 -18.35 -10.47
CA ALA A 8 -6.52 -18.35 -11.70
C ALA A 8 -7.17 -17.60 -12.88
N THR A 9 -8.51 -17.55 -12.91
CA THR A 9 -9.30 -16.94 -14.00
C THR A 9 -9.88 -15.58 -13.66
N ASP A 10 -9.75 -15.12 -12.41
CA ASP A 10 -10.25 -13.81 -12.03
C ASP A 10 -9.47 -12.72 -12.78
N THR A 11 -10.17 -11.65 -13.17
CA THR A 11 -9.54 -10.48 -13.77
C THR A 11 -8.56 -9.78 -12.80
N GLY A 12 -8.79 -9.92 -11.50
CA GLY A 12 -7.97 -9.30 -10.45
C GLY A 12 -8.27 -7.81 -10.24
N GLY A 13 -7.40 -7.15 -9.49
CA GLY A 13 -7.44 -5.72 -9.17
C GLY A 13 -6.63 -4.86 -10.13
N TYR A 14 -6.13 -5.44 -11.22
CA TYR A 14 -5.59 -4.67 -12.33
C TYR A 14 -6.67 -3.76 -12.89
N GLY A 15 -6.49 -2.45 -12.75
CA GLY A 15 -7.45 -1.43 -13.18
C GLY A 15 -6.75 -0.11 -13.51
N GLU A 16 -7.50 0.88 -14.00
CA GLU A 16 -6.95 2.20 -14.34
C GLU A 16 -6.31 2.89 -13.13
N ASP A 17 -6.83 2.61 -11.93
CA ASP A 17 -6.41 3.22 -10.67
C ASP A 17 -5.55 2.30 -9.80
N SER A 18 -5.05 1.16 -10.32
CA SER A 18 -4.13 0.31 -9.56
C SER A 18 -3.22 -0.55 -10.43
N TRP A 19 -1.94 -0.61 -10.04
CA TRP A 19 -0.99 -1.60 -10.52
C TRP A 19 -0.88 -2.71 -9.49
N CYS A 20 -0.85 -3.96 -9.91
CA CYS A 20 -0.73 -5.10 -9.01
C CYS A 20 0.44 -6.00 -9.41
N ASP A 21 1.02 -6.69 -8.43
CA ASP A 21 1.88 -7.85 -8.63
C ASP A 21 1.04 -9.11 -8.39
N SER A 22 1.06 -10.01 -9.38
CA SER A 22 0.40 -11.31 -9.28
C SER A 22 1.38 -12.33 -8.70
N ILE A 23 1.09 -12.83 -7.50
CA ILE A 23 1.92 -13.76 -6.73
C ILE A 23 1.22 -15.13 -6.69
N PRO A 24 1.63 -16.10 -7.52
CA PRO A 24 1.08 -17.46 -7.46
C PRO A 24 1.31 -18.08 -6.07
N LEU A 25 0.34 -18.85 -5.57
CA LEU A 25 0.51 -19.52 -4.25
C LEU A 25 1.71 -20.49 -4.21
N SER A 26 2.10 -21.02 -5.37
CA SER A 26 3.30 -21.85 -5.51
C SER A 26 4.62 -21.09 -5.28
N GLU A 27 4.60 -19.76 -5.32
CA GLU A 27 5.78 -18.91 -5.19
C GLU A 27 5.88 -18.19 -3.83
N LEU A 28 5.00 -18.50 -2.87
CA LEU A 28 4.97 -17.83 -1.55
C LEU A 28 6.34 -17.82 -0.84
N ASP A 29 7.11 -18.90 -0.93
CA ASP A 29 8.44 -18.95 -0.32
C ASP A 29 9.42 -17.96 -0.95
N ASN A 30 9.29 -17.70 -2.26
CA ASN A 30 10.17 -16.77 -2.98
C ASN A 30 9.84 -15.31 -2.63
N TRP A 31 8.56 -15.00 -2.43
CA TRP A 31 8.08 -13.65 -2.17
C TRP A 31 8.13 -13.26 -0.69
N PHE A 32 7.74 -14.17 0.20
CA PHE A 32 7.55 -13.87 1.64
C PHE A 32 8.57 -14.56 2.55
N GLY A 33 9.40 -15.47 2.01
CA GLY A 33 10.51 -16.09 2.73
C GLY A 33 10.06 -16.76 4.03
N ARG A 34 10.48 -16.23 5.17
CA ARG A 34 10.20 -16.84 6.49
C ARG A 34 8.74 -16.75 6.92
N GLU A 35 7.97 -15.86 6.31
CA GLU A 35 6.56 -15.63 6.65
C GLU A 35 5.60 -16.53 5.83
N SER A 36 6.13 -17.27 4.85
CA SER A 36 5.31 -18.06 3.93
C SER A 36 4.43 -19.09 4.61
N GLU A 37 4.89 -19.70 5.72
CA GLU A 37 4.12 -20.73 6.44
C GLU A 37 2.91 -20.16 7.19
N GLU A 38 3.05 -18.97 7.77
CA GLU A 38 1.95 -18.26 8.41
C GLU A 38 0.91 -17.83 7.37
N ILE A 39 1.38 -17.27 6.24
CA ILE A 39 0.52 -16.87 5.12
C ILE A 39 -0.22 -18.08 4.54
N ARG A 40 0.45 -19.23 4.35
CA ARG A 40 -0.20 -20.49 3.92
C ARG A 40 -1.31 -20.91 4.86
N SER A 41 -1.10 -20.80 6.16
CA SER A 41 -2.10 -21.17 7.16
C SER A 41 -3.36 -20.31 7.04
N VAL A 42 -3.19 -18.99 6.86
CA VAL A 42 -4.31 -18.05 6.63
C VAL A 42 -5.01 -18.35 5.30
N LEU A 43 -4.26 -18.59 4.22
CA LEU A 43 -4.80 -18.93 2.90
C LEU A 43 -5.68 -20.19 2.93
N LEU A 44 -5.24 -21.22 3.66
CA LEU A 44 -6.03 -22.44 3.86
C LEU A 44 -7.33 -22.18 4.63
N GLU A 45 -7.28 -21.33 5.66
CA GLU A 45 -8.48 -20.97 6.45
C GLU A 45 -9.52 -20.22 5.61
N ILE A 46 -9.08 -19.35 4.70
CA ILE A 46 -9.97 -18.59 3.81
C ILE A 46 -10.36 -19.37 2.53
N GLY A 47 -9.95 -20.64 2.42
CA GLY A 47 -10.37 -21.54 1.36
C GLY A 47 -9.64 -21.36 0.02
N ALA A 48 -8.41 -20.85 0.05
CA ALA A 48 -7.57 -20.78 -1.15
C ALA A 48 -7.26 -22.17 -1.69
N VAL A 49 -7.21 -22.30 -3.02
CA VAL A 49 -6.95 -23.56 -3.70
C VAL A 49 -5.72 -23.47 -4.61
N ASP A 50 -5.19 -24.64 -4.98
CA ASP A 50 -4.07 -24.71 -5.92
C ASP A 50 -4.44 -24.03 -7.26
N GLY A 51 -3.57 -23.14 -7.71
CA GLY A 51 -3.77 -22.33 -8.91
C GLY A 51 -4.29 -20.92 -8.63
N ASP A 52 -4.75 -20.63 -7.41
CA ASP A 52 -5.03 -19.25 -6.99
C ASP A 52 -3.74 -18.42 -6.94
N ARG A 53 -3.93 -17.10 -6.81
CA ARG A 53 -2.87 -16.12 -6.62
C ARG A 53 -3.25 -15.09 -5.57
N ILE A 54 -2.27 -14.58 -4.86
CA ILE A 54 -2.39 -13.31 -4.15
C ILE A 54 -2.07 -12.21 -5.14
N GLU A 55 -2.82 -11.13 -5.12
CA GLU A 55 -2.40 -9.87 -5.74
C GLU A 55 -2.04 -8.86 -4.67
N GLU A 56 -0.82 -8.35 -4.73
CA GLU A 56 -0.45 -7.12 -4.02
C GLU A 56 -0.72 -5.94 -4.95
N CYS A 57 -1.61 -5.03 -4.57
CA CYS A 57 -2.03 -3.92 -5.40
C CYS A 57 -1.64 -2.57 -4.79
N TRP A 58 -1.13 -1.68 -5.63
CA TRP A 58 -0.80 -0.30 -5.33
C TRP A 58 -1.70 0.61 -6.15
N VAL A 59 -2.39 1.53 -5.46
CA VAL A 59 -3.21 2.55 -6.11
C VAL A 59 -2.35 3.40 -7.04
N GLN A 60 -2.84 3.65 -8.23
CA GLN A 60 -2.26 4.48 -9.28
C GLN A 60 -3.15 5.71 -9.54
N PRO A 61 -2.57 6.89 -9.84
CA PRO A 61 -1.14 7.17 -9.74
C PRO A 61 -0.67 7.05 -8.29
N PHE A 62 0.49 6.43 -8.09
CA PHE A 62 1.06 6.34 -6.75
C PHE A 62 1.53 7.73 -6.31
N ASP A 63 0.77 8.37 -5.42
CA ASP A 63 1.17 9.66 -4.87
C ASP A 63 2.12 9.47 -3.69
N TRP A 64 3.42 9.40 -3.99
CA TRP A 64 4.49 9.36 -2.99
C TRP A 64 4.43 10.54 -2.01
N ASN A 65 3.71 11.61 -2.33
CA ASN A 65 3.52 12.75 -1.45
C ASN A 65 2.51 12.50 -0.31
N LEU A 66 1.69 11.45 -0.39
CA LEU A 66 0.75 11.10 0.68
C LEU A 66 1.38 10.29 1.81
N GLN A 67 2.57 9.72 1.60
CA GLN A 67 3.29 8.99 2.64
C GLN A 67 4.08 9.93 3.54
N ILE A 68 3.50 10.32 4.68
CA ILE A 68 4.19 11.13 5.69
C ILE A 68 5.37 10.32 6.25
N GLN A 69 6.58 10.80 5.98
CA GLN A 69 7.82 10.25 6.54
C GLN A 69 8.12 10.82 7.93
N ARG A 70 7.80 12.10 8.14
CA ARG A 70 8.03 12.82 9.40
C ARG A 70 6.95 13.84 9.65
N SER A 71 6.64 14.04 10.94
CA SER A 71 5.79 15.12 11.41
C SER A 71 6.45 15.90 12.54
N LEU A 72 6.17 17.19 12.61
CA LEU A 72 6.65 18.10 13.65
C LEU A 72 5.60 19.19 13.90
N ILE A 73 5.44 19.61 15.15
CA ILE A 73 4.62 20.78 15.49
C ILE A 73 5.55 21.96 15.81
N ILE A 74 5.34 23.08 15.13
CA ILE A 74 6.05 24.34 15.38
C ILE A 74 5.01 25.45 15.48
N ASN A 75 4.96 26.16 16.61
CA ASN A 75 4.04 27.29 16.83
C ASN A 75 2.57 26.95 16.46
N ASP A 76 2.07 25.82 16.96
CA ASP A 76 0.71 25.31 16.72
C ASP A 76 0.36 25.01 15.25
N VAL A 77 1.38 24.81 14.40
CA VAL A 77 1.24 24.34 13.02
C VAL A 77 1.83 22.94 12.91
N LEU A 78 1.06 22.00 12.36
CA LEU A 78 1.54 20.67 12.02
C LEU A 78 2.29 20.75 10.69
N TRP A 79 3.55 20.35 10.70
CA TRP A 79 4.38 20.18 9.51
C TRP A 79 4.53 18.70 9.22
N THR A 80 4.26 18.30 7.99
CA THR A 80 4.44 16.93 7.51
C THR A 80 5.34 16.91 6.29
N MET A 81 6.32 16.01 6.29
CA MET A 81 7.23 15.79 5.16
C MET A 81 6.93 14.44 4.54
N SER A 82 6.77 14.42 3.23
CA SER A 82 6.71 13.22 2.40
C SER A 82 7.82 13.27 1.34
N TRP A 83 7.86 12.29 0.44
CA TRP A 83 8.98 12.12 -0.50
C TRP A 83 9.27 13.32 -1.40
N GLY A 84 8.26 14.09 -1.79
CA GLY A 84 8.40 15.22 -2.70
C GLY A 84 7.77 16.52 -2.20
N GLN A 85 7.32 16.58 -0.94
CA GLN A 85 6.76 17.82 -0.40
C GLN A 85 6.89 17.97 1.11
N LEU A 86 6.91 19.23 1.53
CA LEU A 86 6.61 19.66 2.88
C LEU A 86 5.24 20.34 2.88
N GLN A 87 4.33 19.86 3.73
CA GLN A 87 3.00 20.45 3.91
C GLN A 87 2.86 20.98 5.33
N SER A 88 2.21 22.13 5.48
CA SER A 88 1.76 22.64 6.77
C SER A 88 0.25 22.54 6.89
N ASN A 89 -0.25 22.22 8.08
CA ASN A 89 -1.66 22.11 8.42
C ASN A 89 -1.95 22.87 9.72
N LEU A 90 -3.17 23.41 9.84
CA LEU A 90 -3.67 23.84 11.14
C LEU A 90 -3.84 22.61 12.05
N LEU A 91 -3.68 22.77 13.36
CA LEU A 91 -3.96 21.67 14.30
C LEU A 91 -5.45 21.42 14.49
N ASP A 92 -6.25 22.47 14.40
CA ASP A 92 -7.71 22.37 14.35
C ASP A 92 -8.13 22.08 12.90
N GLY A 93 -8.99 21.09 12.68
CA GLY A 93 -9.49 20.68 11.35
C GLY A 93 -8.47 20.02 10.41
N LEU A 94 -7.17 20.21 10.60
CA LEU A 94 -6.08 19.68 9.77
C LEU A 94 -6.09 20.18 8.33
N GLU A 95 -6.71 21.33 8.05
CA GLU A 95 -6.71 21.90 6.71
C GLU A 95 -5.28 22.27 6.26
N PRO A 96 -4.89 21.95 5.01
CA PRO A 96 -3.60 22.38 4.46
C PRO A 96 -3.53 23.90 4.36
N THR A 97 -2.43 24.47 4.85
CA THR A 97 -2.15 25.92 4.80
C THR A 97 -1.07 26.25 3.79
N SER A 98 -0.13 25.34 3.55
CA SER A 98 0.92 25.48 2.54
C SER A 98 1.42 24.12 2.10
N VAL A 99 1.85 24.03 0.84
CA VAL A 99 2.56 22.88 0.28
C VAL A 99 3.78 23.41 -0.48
N VAL A 100 4.95 22.86 -0.18
CA VAL A 100 6.22 23.18 -0.83
C VAL A 100 6.78 21.90 -1.43
N THR A 101 6.95 21.86 -2.75
CA THR A 101 7.60 20.74 -3.44
C THR A 101 9.09 20.72 -3.11
N ILE A 102 9.63 19.53 -2.89
CA ILE A 102 11.05 19.27 -2.65
C ILE A 102 11.55 18.55 -3.91
N ASP A 103 12.52 19.17 -4.60
CA ASP A 103 13.18 18.63 -5.79
C ASP A 103 14.28 17.62 -5.44
#